data_AF-A0A948HSQ2-F1
#
_entry.id   AF-A0A948HSQ2-F1
#
_cell.length_a   1.000
_cell.length_b   1.000
_cell.length_c   1.000
_cell.angle_alpha   90.00
_cell.angle_beta   90.00
_cell.angle_gamma   90.00
#
_symmetry.space_group_name_H-M   'P 1'
#
loop_
_entity.id
_entity.type
_entity.pdbx_description
1 polymer ?
#
loop_
_entity_poly.entity_id
_entity_poly.type
_entity_poly.pdbx_seq_one_letter_code
_entity_poly.pdbx_strand_id
1 'polypeptide(L)'
;MQRTFYFLLLLVLWLPPAKGQQQYTEGACILLQQQVDRFSNQKQSSNYRNAKSEYNRFCAKPVSALQLQAAKASTRPQAADTAPVSTSAPAKVTPPTETVAQADTDLSNTVLPAKPKAELSAVSPQPLTEAEPTPQLDLAAEQNHAVAAVNSMDLKQANTPVDSTVAPVVAAPAEHLSMPDTTRPDDIWMSILSSIPLVAALLFALLLLVFLLTSWFGLNLPGFKGIFAEYKLNRLLRWRLPRSYLHFRKLKLLTEKDELIVVDHLVLSPFGVFVIAVRGERGRIYGSETEANWRREYLGRNKLLMNPLHQNFKNTEAVKQLLRILAYDASEQLHSVVAFSRVAQIESAMPANITYVDQVSTYINQFTQPCLTDEQFNRYAALLTQASSEH
;
A
#
# COMPACT_ATOMS: atom_id res chain seq x y z
N MET A 1 -15.39 -36.40 7.89
CA MET A 1 -14.45 -35.94 6.83
C MET A 1 -13.90 -34.51 7.00
N GLN A 2 -14.21 -33.78 8.08
CA GLN A 2 -13.83 -32.35 8.21
C GLN A 2 -12.67 -32.08 9.21
N ARG A 3 -12.27 -33.08 9.98
CA ARG A 3 -11.15 -32.99 10.95
C ARG A 3 -9.78 -33.36 10.36
N THR A 4 -9.76 -34.12 9.25
CA THR A 4 -8.52 -34.51 8.55
C THR A 4 -7.95 -33.41 7.68
N PHE A 5 -8.76 -32.40 7.30
CA PHE A 5 -8.32 -31.29 6.46
C PHE A 5 -7.43 -30.28 7.21
N TYR A 6 -7.68 -30.07 8.51
CA TYR A 6 -6.86 -29.18 9.34
C TYR A 6 -5.50 -29.79 9.71
N PHE A 7 -5.42 -31.11 9.88
CA PHE A 7 -4.15 -31.79 10.15
C PHE A 7 -3.23 -31.81 8.92
N LEU A 8 -3.80 -31.89 7.71
CA LEU A 8 -3.03 -31.79 6.46
C LEU A 8 -2.55 -30.36 6.17
N LEU A 9 -3.31 -29.34 6.59
CA LEU A 9 -2.90 -27.93 6.46
C LEU A 9 -1.80 -27.53 7.46
N LEU A 10 -1.76 -28.15 8.64
CA LEU A 10 -0.72 -27.94 9.66
C LEU A 10 0.62 -28.60 9.31
N LEU A 11 0.62 -29.70 8.54
CA LEU A 11 1.84 -30.38 8.12
C LEU A 11 2.61 -29.64 7.01
N VAL A 12 1.93 -28.78 6.24
CA VAL A 12 2.57 -27.94 5.20
C VAL A 12 3.31 -26.74 5.78
N LEU A 13 2.99 -26.33 7.02
CA LEU A 13 3.60 -25.18 7.70
C LEU A 13 4.91 -25.51 8.43
N TRP A 14 5.30 -26.78 8.49
CA TRP A 14 6.54 -27.25 9.15
C TRP A 14 7.60 -27.79 8.19
N LEU A 15 7.41 -27.63 6.88
CA LEU A 15 8.53 -27.75 5.94
C LEU A 15 9.40 -26.50 6.11
N PRO A 16 10.68 -26.62 6.55
CA PRO A 16 11.59 -25.50 6.38
C PRO A 16 11.55 -25.12 4.90
N PRO A 17 11.45 -23.83 4.55
CA PRO A 17 11.55 -23.45 3.15
C PRO A 17 12.84 -24.07 2.65
N ALA A 18 12.75 -24.91 1.61
CA ALA A 18 13.92 -25.32 0.87
C ALA A 18 14.61 -24.01 0.48
N LYS A 19 15.69 -23.65 1.17
CA LYS A 19 16.55 -22.54 0.80
C LYS A 19 17.25 -23.01 -0.46
N GLY A 20 16.52 -23.02 -1.58
CA GLY A 20 17.13 -23.01 -2.89
C GLY A 20 17.94 -21.74 -2.92
N GLN A 21 19.25 -21.85 -2.74
CA GLN A 21 20.12 -20.73 -2.97
C GLN A 21 19.90 -20.35 -4.43
N GLN A 22 19.37 -19.15 -4.68
CA GLN A 22 19.38 -18.59 -6.03
C GLN A 22 20.84 -18.41 -6.40
N GLN A 23 21.42 -19.39 -7.07
CA GLN A 23 22.78 -19.30 -7.59
C GLN A 23 22.72 -18.53 -8.90
N TYR A 24 23.60 -17.53 -9.04
CA TYR A 24 23.73 -16.78 -10.28
C TYR A 24 24.56 -17.56 -11.31
N THR A 25 24.34 -17.25 -12.59
CA THR A 25 25.18 -17.78 -13.67
C THR A 25 26.54 -17.11 -13.68
N GLU A 26 27.52 -17.75 -14.30
CA GLU A 26 28.87 -17.19 -14.45
C GLU A 26 28.84 -15.77 -15.09
N GLY A 27 28.04 -15.57 -16.13
CA GLY A 27 27.85 -14.26 -16.76
C GLY A 27 27.24 -13.20 -15.84
N ALA A 28 26.28 -13.58 -14.98
CA ALA A 28 25.70 -12.65 -14.01
C ALA A 28 26.71 -12.24 -12.92
N CYS A 29 27.58 -13.18 -12.51
CA CYS A 29 28.67 -12.89 -11.58
C CYS A 29 29.74 -11.96 -12.16
N ILE A 30 30.05 -12.09 -13.46
CA ILE A 30 30.96 -11.17 -14.16
C ILE A 30 30.38 -9.75 -14.18
N LEU A 31 29.09 -9.58 -14.45
CA LEU A 31 28.43 -8.28 -14.43
C LEU A 31 28.43 -7.64 -13.04
N LEU A 32 28.15 -8.43 -12.00
CA LEU A 32 28.22 -7.96 -10.61
C LEU A 32 29.64 -7.55 -10.22
N GLN A 33 30.66 -8.29 -10.67
CA GLN A 33 32.05 -7.94 -10.45
C GLN A 33 32.42 -6.60 -11.13
N GLN A 34 32.01 -6.41 -12.40
CA GLN A 34 32.20 -5.14 -13.10
C GLN A 34 31.52 -3.97 -12.39
N GLN A 35 30.34 -4.20 -11.80
CA GLN A 35 29.63 -3.19 -11.03
C GLN A 35 30.37 -2.85 -9.72
N VAL A 36 30.91 -3.85 -9.01
CA VAL A 36 31.75 -3.63 -7.83
C VAL A 36 32.99 -2.81 -8.17
N ASP A 37 33.66 -3.13 -9.28
CA ASP A 37 34.88 -2.45 -9.70
C ASP A 37 34.62 -1.01 -10.12
N ARG A 38 33.50 -0.76 -10.83
CA ARG A 38 33.07 0.59 -11.22
C ARG A 38 32.83 1.52 -10.02
N PHE A 39 32.27 0.99 -8.94
CA PHE A 39 31.97 1.77 -7.73
C PHE A 39 33.02 1.59 -6.61
N SER A 40 34.19 1.02 -6.92
CA SER A 40 35.25 0.72 -5.95
C SER A 40 35.79 1.96 -5.21
N ASN A 41 35.78 3.12 -5.87
CA ASN A 41 36.18 4.41 -5.31
C ASN A 41 35.13 5.03 -4.36
N GLN A 42 33.90 4.51 -4.34
CA GLN A 42 32.78 5.02 -3.54
C GLN A 42 32.20 3.92 -2.64
N LYS A 43 33.01 3.42 -1.72
CA LYS A 43 32.67 2.28 -0.85
C LYS A 43 31.44 2.48 0.05
N GLN A 44 31.06 3.73 0.30
CA GLN A 44 29.88 4.09 1.10
C GLN A 44 28.58 4.14 0.29
N SER A 45 28.65 4.11 -1.04
CA SER A 45 27.46 4.15 -1.90
C SER A 45 26.63 2.87 -1.74
N SER A 46 25.30 3.02 -1.82
CA SER A 46 24.37 1.89 -1.85
C SER A 46 24.67 0.96 -3.03
N ASN A 47 25.07 1.51 -4.18
CA ASN A 47 25.45 0.75 -5.37
C ASN A 47 26.63 -0.19 -5.12
N TYR A 48 27.70 0.29 -4.47
CA TYR A 48 28.84 -0.56 -4.11
C TYR A 48 28.45 -1.62 -3.07
N ARG A 49 27.76 -1.22 -2.01
CA ARG A 49 27.41 -2.12 -0.89
C ARG A 49 26.47 -3.24 -1.33
N ASN A 50 25.47 -2.92 -2.16
CA ASN A 50 24.51 -3.89 -2.67
C ASN A 50 25.18 -4.85 -3.67
N ALA A 51 25.90 -4.33 -4.66
CA ALA A 51 26.60 -5.16 -5.64
C ALA A 51 27.63 -6.09 -4.97
N LYS A 52 28.38 -5.58 -3.98
CA LYS A 52 29.36 -6.38 -3.24
C LYS A 52 28.71 -7.45 -2.36
N SER A 53 27.60 -7.12 -1.70
CA SER A 53 26.82 -8.06 -0.88
C SER A 53 26.25 -9.19 -1.73
N GLU A 54 25.67 -8.87 -2.88
CA GLU A 54 25.11 -9.87 -3.81
C GLU A 54 26.19 -10.75 -4.43
N TYR A 55 27.29 -10.16 -4.89
CA TYR A 55 28.43 -10.92 -5.41
C TYR A 55 28.95 -11.92 -4.38
N ASN A 56 29.20 -11.46 -3.14
CA ASN A 56 29.70 -12.32 -2.07
C ASN A 56 28.71 -13.43 -1.68
N ARG A 57 27.40 -13.18 -1.78
CA ARG A 57 26.36 -14.13 -1.36
C ARG A 57 26.09 -15.22 -2.39
N PHE A 58 26.22 -14.91 -3.68
CA PHE A 58 25.67 -15.76 -4.74
C PHE A 58 26.68 -16.25 -5.78
N CYS A 59 27.91 -15.70 -5.79
CA CYS A 59 28.95 -16.05 -6.76
C CYS A 59 30.03 -17.01 -6.23
N ALA A 60 29.86 -17.57 -5.03
CA ALA A 60 30.81 -18.53 -4.45
C ALA A 60 30.89 -19.85 -5.24
N LYS A 61 29.82 -20.25 -5.94
CA LYS A 61 29.75 -21.41 -6.85
C LYS A 61 28.72 -21.14 -7.97
N PRO A 62 29.12 -20.50 -9.08
CA PRO A 62 28.18 -20.14 -10.15
C PRO A 62 27.68 -21.40 -10.89
N VAL A 63 26.41 -21.38 -11.32
CA VAL A 63 25.79 -22.47 -12.09
C VAL A 63 25.98 -22.19 -13.59
N SER A 64 26.34 -23.19 -14.39
CA SER A 64 26.49 -22.96 -15.83
C SER A 64 25.14 -22.61 -16.47
N ALA A 65 25.15 -21.76 -17.50
CA ALA A 65 23.93 -21.33 -18.18
C ALA A 65 23.14 -22.52 -18.77
N LEU A 66 23.85 -23.58 -19.20
CA LEU A 66 23.27 -24.83 -19.70
C LEU A 66 22.53 -25.62 -18.60
N GLN A 67 23.05 -25.65 -17.37
CA GLN A 67 22.39 -26.33 -16.24
C GLN A 67 21.11 -25.61 -15.81
N LEU A 68 21.09 -24.26 -15.85
CA LEU A 68 19.90 -23.49 -15.49
C LEU A 68 18.77 -23.63 -16.52
N GLN A 69 19.13 -23.84 -17.79
CA GLN A 69 18.17 -24.13 -18.87
C GLN A 69 17.61 -25.56 -18.77
N ALA A 70 18.46 -26.55 -18.46
CA ALA A 70 18.03 -27.94 -18.25
C ALA A 70 17.08 -28.09 -17.03
N ALA A 71 17.35 -27.38 -15.93
CA ALA A 71 16.48 -27.38 -14.75
C ALA A 71 15.09 -26.78 -15.01
N LYS A 72 15.00 -25.78 -15.92
CA LYS A 72 13.73 -25.19 -16.35
C LYS A 72 12.96 -26.04 -17.36
N ALA A 73 13.65 -26.83 -18.18
CA ALA A 73 13.04 -27.74 -19.13
C ALA A 73 12.33 -28.93 -18.43
N SER A 74 12.86 -29.40 -17.30
CA SER A 74 12.30 -30.53 -16.56
C SER A 74 11.01 -30.23 -15.79
N THR A 75 10.58 -28.97 -15.68
CA THR A 75 9.40 -28.56 -14.88
C THR A 75 8.16 -28.22 -15.71
N ARG A 76 8.17 -28.46 -17.03
CA ARG A 76 7.01 -28.22 -17.90
C ARG A 76 6.21 -29.51 -18.10
N PRO A 77 4.91 -29.58 -17.77
CA PRO A 77 4.06 -30.71 -18.16
C PRO A 77 4.00 -30.80 -19.69
N GLN A 78 4.33 -31.97 -20.24
CA GLN A 78 4.20 -32.28 -21.66
C GLN A 78 2.72 -32.25 -22.06
N ALA A 79 2.33 -31.27 -22.88
CA ALA A 79 1.13 -31.37 -23.68
C ALA A 79 1.46 -32.20 -24.92
N ALA A 80 0.65 -33.23 -25.15
CA ALA A 80 0.85 -34.26 -26.14
C ALA A 80 0.94 -33.74 -27.58
N ASP A 81 1.76 -34.48 -28.33
CA ASP A 81 2.00 -34.36 -29.76
C ASP A 81 0.73 -34.36 -30.61
N THR A 82 0.70 -33.46 -31.58
CA THR A 82 0.18 -33.79 -32.92
C THR A 82 0.81 -32.84 -33.94
N ALA A 83 1.56 -33.41 -34.86
CA ALA A 83 2.03 -32.80 -36.11
C ALA A 83 1.83 -33.84 -37.23
N PRO A 84 1.95 -33.50 -38.52
CA PRO A 84 1.80 -32.21 -39.20
C PRO A 84 0.86 -32.30 -40.44
N VAL A 85 0.44 -31.16 -41.01
CA VAL A 85 0.03 -31.09 -42.43
C VAL A 85 0.71 -29.89 -43.10
N SER A 86 1.08 -30.14 -44.35
CA SER A 86 2.16 -29.56 -45.12
C SER A 86 1.89 -28.21 -45.81
N THR A 87 3.02 -27.53 -46.08
CA THR A 87 3.37 -26.77 -47.31
C THR A 87 2.50 -25.60 -47.77
N SER A 88 3.08 -24.38 -47.70
CA SER A 88 3.59 -23.66 -48.89
C SER A 88 4.34 -22.39 -48.49
N ALA A 89 5.53 -22.18 -49.06
CA ALA A 89 6.28 -20.92 -49.07
C ALA A 89 6.30 -20.36 -50.52
N PRO A 90 6.97 -19.23 -50.81
CA PRO A 90 6.60 -17.86 -50.47
C PRO A 90 6.46 -16.97 -51.74
N ALA A 91 5.66 -15.89 -51.68
CA ALA A 91 5.65 -14.87 -52.73
C ALA A 91 6.09 -13.51 -52.18
N LYS A 92 7.17 -12.98 -52.76
CA LYS A 92 7.80 -11.69 -52.54
C LYS A 92 7.45 -10.80 -53.73
N VAL A 93 6.77 -9.66 -53.53
CA VAL A 93 6.79 -8.52 -54.47
C VAL A 93 6.72 -7.21 -53.67
N THR A 94 7.64 -6.32 -54.02
CA THR A 94 7.98 -4.98 -53.50
C THR A 94 6.98 -3.88 -53.97
N PRO A 95 7.08 -2.62 -53.48
CA PRO A 95 6.01 -1.61 -53.45
C PRO A 95 5.97 -0.71 -54.70
N PRO A 96 4.96 0.18 -54.83
CA PRO A 96 5.06 1.35 -55.68
C PRO A 96 5.34 2.64 -54.90
N THR A 97 6.16 3.44 -55.57
CA THR A 97 6.71 4.77 -55.30
C THR A 97 5.67 5.90 -55.33
N GLU A 98 6.04 7.01 -54.68
CA GLU A 98 5.50 8.37 -54.77
C GLU A 98 5.17 8.85 -56.20
N THR A 99 4.11 9.66 -56.31
CA THR A 99 4.03 10.74 -57.31
C THR A 99 3.41 11.99 -56.69
N VAL A 100 4.18 13.07 -56.76
CA VAL A 100 3.81 14.46 -56.48
C VAL A 100 2.97 15.02 -57.63
N ALA A 101 1.92 15.79 -57.33
CA ALA A 101 1.41 16.82 -58.23
C ALA A 101 0.64 17.90 -57.44
N GLN A 102 1.16 19.13 -57.49
CA GLN A 102 0.49 20.37 -57.10
C GLN A 102 -0.38 20.87 -58.28
N ALA A 103 -1.47 21.57 -57.97
CA ALA A 103 -1.99 22.66 -58.79
C ALA A 103 -2.81 23.63 -57.92
N ASP A 104 -2.44 24.92 -58.02
CA ASP A 104 -3.15 26.14 -57.59
C ASP A 104 -4.56 26.21 -58.24
N THR A 105 -5.54 27.07 -57.93
CA THR A 105 -5.69 28.41 -57.35
C THR A 105 -7.22 28.61 -57.23
N ASP A 106 -7.76 29.39 -56.29
CA ASP A 106 -8.51 30.65 -56.61
C ASP A 106 -9.10 31.33 -55.37
N LEU A 107 -9.08 32.66 -55.42
CA LEU A 107 -9.57 33.63 -54.46
C LEU A 107 -11.10 33.75 -54.46
N SER A 108 -11.71 34.08 -53.31
CA SER A 108 -12.60 35.24 -53.21
C SER A 108 -12.96 35.62 -51.77
N ASN A 109 -12.72 36.89 -51.46
CA ASN A 109 -13.20 37.64 -50.29
C ASN A 109 -14.73 37.83 -50.33
N THR A 110 -15.38 38.09 -49.18
CA THR A 110 -16.29 39.24 -48.95
C THR A 110 -16.80 39.30 -47.48
N VAL A 111 -16.31 40.33 -46.75
CA VAL A 111 -17.01 41.37 -45.96
C VAL A 111 -18.09 41.04 -44.88
N LEU A 112 -17.90 41.68 -43.70
CA LEU A 112 -18.77 41.83 -42.51
C LEU A 112 -20.08 42.64 -42.75
N PRO A 113 -21.05 42.63 -41.81
CA PRO A 113 -21.19 43.74 -40.84
C PRO A 113 -21.54 43.25 -39.41
N ALA A 114 -20.93 43.78 -38.34
CA ALA A 114 -21.31 44.96 -37.51
C ALA A 114 -22.30 44.67 -36.33
N LYS A 115 -21.97 45.32 -35.20
CA LYS A 115 -22.42 45.24 -33.79
C LYS A 115 -23.80 45.89 -33.54
N PRO A 116 -24.44 45.77 -32.34
CA PRO A 116 -24.19 46.66 -31.16
C PRO A 116 -24.25 45.91 -29.80
N LYS A 117 -23.39 46.10 -28.78
CA LYS A 117 -23.15 47.18 -27.78
C LYS A 117 -24.35 47.54 -26.89
N ALA A 118 -24.28 47.16 -25.61
CA ALA A 118 -24.89 47.78 -24.42
C ALA A 118 -24.23 47.16 -23.17
N GLU A 119 -24.19 47.73 -21.98
CA GLU A 119 -23.88 49.08 -21.51
C GLU A 119 -23.34 48.90 -20.08
N LEU A 120 -22.58 49.89 -19.64
CA LEU A 120 -21.81 50.05 -18.42
C LEU A 120 -22.66 49.93 -17.13
N SER A 121 -22.09 49.38 -16.05
CA SER A 121 -22.15 50.02 -14.72
C SER A 121 -21.18 49.39 -13.73
N ALA A 122 -20.36 50.26 -13.15
CA ALA A 122 -19.45 50.00 -12.04
C ALA A 122 -20.16 50.28 -10.71
N VAL A 123 -19.85 49.51 -9.66
CA VAL A 123 -20.17 49.86 -8.27
C VAL A 123 -18.98 49.53 -7.37
N SER A 124 -18.43 50.55 -6.73
CA SER A 124 -17.44 50.50 -5.65
C SER A 124 -18.00 49.83 -4.39
N PRO A 125 -17.15 49.33 -3.48
CA PRO A 125 -17.49 49.22 -2.06
C PRO A 125 -16.64 50.15 -1.18
N GLN A 126 -17.31 50.88 -0.29
CA GLN A 126 -16.74 51.48 0.92
C GLN A 126 -17.56 51.06 2.16
N PRO A 127 -17.00 51.18 3.37
CA PRO A 127 -17.02 50.14 4.41
C PRO A 127 -17.98 50.45 5.56
N LEU A 128 -18.37 49.43 6.32
CA LEU A 128 -18.96 49.60 7.65
C LEU A 128 -18.52 48.49 8.62
N THR A 129 -18.49 48.93 9.86
CA THR A 129 -17.72 48.53 11.03
C THR A 129 -18.50 47.54 11.93
N GLU A 130 -17.72 46.75 12.71
CA GLU A 130 -17.88 46.53 14.16
C GLU A 130 -19.10 45.74 14.71
N ALA A 131 -18.84 44.59 15.33
CA ALA A 131 -18.90 44.41 16.80
C ALA A 131 -18.90 42.92 17.20
N GLU A 132 -17.99 42.60 18.11
CA GLU A 132 -17.91 41.37 18.93
C GLU A 132 -18.97 41.45 20.08
N PRO A 133 -19.29 40.35 20.81
CA PRO A 133 -18.38 39.91 21.88
C PRO A 133 -18.30 38.39 22.15
N THR A 134 -17.17 38.05 22.74
CA THR A 134 -16.74 36.80 23.36
C THR A 134 -17.59 36.41 24.59
N PRO A 135 -17.50 35.15 25.06
CA PRO A 135 -17.08 34.97 26.45
C PRO A 135 -16.03 33.86 26.67
N GLN A 136 -15.09 34.18 27.56
CA GLN A 136 -14.09 33.31 28.19
C GLN A 136 -14.74 32.43 29.28
N LEU A 137 -14.17 31.25 29.56
CA LEU A 137 -14.13 30.70 30.91
C LEU A 137 -12.86 29.85 31.09
N ASP A 138 -12.06 30.28 32.07
CA ASP A 138 -10.81 29.71 32.54
C ASP A 138 -10.97 28.30 33.15
N LEU A 139 -9.87 27.55 33.22
CA LEU A 139 -9.57 26.63 34.33
C LEU A 139 -8.06 26.36 34.38
N ALA A 140 -7.42 26.95 35.38
CA ALA A 140 -6.04 26.74 35.79
C ALA A 140 -5.89 25.49 36.68
N ALA A 141 -4.65 25.00 36.75
CA ALA A 141 -4.20 23.89 37.57
C ALA A 141 -3.97 24.29 39.04
N GLU A 142 -4.10 23.34 39.99
CA GLU A 142 -3.26 23.30 41.18
C GLU A 142 -3.24 21.94 41.89
N GLN A 143 -2.17 21.73 42.66
CA GLN A 143 -1.68 20.49 43.27
C GLN A 143 -2.05 20.38 44.77
N ASN A 144 -1.98 19.13 45.29
CA ASN A 144 -1.61 18.69 46.65
C ASN A 144 -2.20 19.38 47.90
N HIS A 145 -2.87 18.60 48.76
CA HIS A 145 -2.42 18.39 50.15
C HIS A 145 -3.13 17.22 50.84
N ALA A 146 -2.36 16.53 51.68
CA ALA A 146 -2.76 15.44 52.57
C ALA A 146 -3.29 16.01 53.90
N VAL A 147 -4.32 15.38 54.49
CA VAL A 147 -4.48 15.32 55.95
C VAL A 147 -5.14 13.99 56.34
N ALA A 148 -4.53 13.37 57.33
CA ALA A 148 -4.94 12.14 58.00
C ALA A 148 -6.28 12.27 58.74
N ALA A 149 -7.04 11.17 58.77
CA ALA A 149 -8.03 10.94 59.81
C ALA A 149 -7.96 9.48 60.25
N VAL A 150 -7.64 9.34 61.52
CA VAL A 150 -7.45 8.14 62.32
C VAL A 150 -8.79 7.41 62.48
N ASN A 151 -8.80 6.09 62.28
CA ASN A 151 -9.79 5.19 62.89
C ASN A 151 -9.10 3.89 63.27
N SER A 152 -8.77 3.79 64.56
CA SER A 152 -8.30 2.60 65.26
C SER A 152 -9.42 2.09 66.16
N MET A 153 -9.81 0.82 66.01
CA MET A 153 -10.56 -0.05 66.94
C MET A 153 -10.96 -1.28 66.10
N ASP A 154 -10.84 -2.54 66.51
CA ASP A 154 -10.50 -3.16 67.78
C ASP A 154 -10.22 -4.65 67.46
N LEU A 155 -9.05 -5.18 67.83
CA LEU A 155 -8.72 -6.61 67.72
C LEU A 155 -8.94 -7.24 69.10
N LYS A 156 -10.08 -7.91 69.27
CA LYS A 156 -10.36 -8.72 70.45
C LYS A 156 -9.53 -10.00 70.39
N GLN A 157 -8.48 -10.04 71.20
CA GLN A 157 -7.70 -11.23 71.53
C GLN A 157 -8.20 -11.73 72.89
N ALA A 158 -8.88 -12.87 72.90
CA ALA A 158 -9.34 -13.55 74.11
C ALA A 158 -8.27 -14.55 74.57
N ASN A 159 -7.61 -14.23 75.68
CA ASN A 159 -6.82 -15.17 76.45
C ASN A 159 -7.77 -16.04 77.29
N THR A 160 -7.61 -17.36 77.23
CA THR A 160 -8.17 -18.30 78.20
C THR A 160 -7.04 -19.00 78.95
N PRO A 161 -7.24 -19.33 80.24
CA PRO A 161 -6.16 -19.62 81.15
C PRO A 161 -5.74 -21.09 81.17
N VAL A 162 -4.50 -21.25 81.59
CA VAL A 162 -3.77 -22.47 81.93
C VAL A 162 -4.54 -23.31 82.95
N ASP A 163 -4.75 -24.59 82.65
CA ASP A 163 -5.00 -25.61 83.66
C ASP A 163 -3.94 -26.71 83.54
N SER A 164 -3.42 -27.09 84.70
CA SER A 164 -2.31 -28.00 84.88
C SER A 164 -2.88 -29.37 85.23
N THR A 165 -2.58 -30.40 84.44
CA THR A 165 -2.69 -31.76 84.96
C THR A 165 -1.61 -32.66 84.36
N VAL A 166 -0.77 -33.14 85.26
CA VAL A 166 0.33 -34.08 85.05
C VAL A 166 -0.24 -35.46 84.71
N ALA A 167 0.26 -36.08 83.65
CA ALA A 167 0.15 -37.53 83.43
C ALA A 167 1.49 -38.07 82.90
N PRO A 168 1.93 -39.27 83.32
CA PRO A 168 3.32 -39.66 83.25
C PRO A 168 3.73 -40.31 81.93
N VAL A 169 5.04 -40.22 81.72
CA VAL A 169 5.87 -40.83 80.68
C VAL A 169 5.60 -42.33 80.49
N VAL A 170 5.27 -42.72 79.27
CA VAL A 170 5.52 -44.07 78.73
C VAL A 170 6.24 -43.92 77.40
N ALA A 171 7.48 -44.41 77.37
CA ALA A 171 8.34 -44.46 76.20
C ALA A 171 8.10 -45.76 75.42
N ALA A 172 7.96 -45.66 74.10
CA ALA A 172 8.38 -46.65 73.08
C ALA A 172 7.84 -46.24 71.69
N PRO A 173 8.45 -46.70 70.57
CA PRO A 173 9.87 -46.79 70.24
C PRO A 173 10.18 -45.92 69.00
N ALA A 174 11.46 -45.75 68.70
CA ALA A 174 11.95 -44.96 67.57
C ALA A 174 11.36 -45.41 66.22
N GLU A 175 10.50 -44.57 65.63
CA GLU A 175 10.22 -44.63 64.20
C GLU A 175 11.49 -44.21 63.45
N HIS A 176 11.93 -45.09 62.58
CA HIS A 176 13.01 -44.87 61.63
C HIS A 176 12.60 -43.70 60.71
N LEU A 177 13.07 -42.49 61.02
CA LEU A 177 12.99 -41.32 60.14
C LEU A 177 13.74 -41.64 58.84
N SER A 178 13.03 -42.21 57.86
CA SER A 178 13.45 -42.18 56.47
C SER A 178 13.54 -40.72 56.07
N MET A 179 14.76 -40.25 55.83
CA MET A 179 15.03 -38.96 55.20
C MET A 179 14.14 -38.80 53.97
N PRO A 180 13.55 -37.61 53.71
CA PRO A 180 12.76 -37.40 52.51
C PRO A 180 13.66 -37.60 51.31
N ASP A 181 13.25 -38.53 50.44
CA ASP A 181 13.94 -38.88 49.21
C ASP A 181 14.16 -37.60 48.41
N THR A 182 15.43 -37.20 48.29
CA THR A 182 15.86 -36.04 47.51
C THR A 182 15.31 -36.19 46.10
N THR A 183 14.46 -35.24 45.71
CA THR A 183 13.80 -35.09 44.40
C THR A 183 14.65 -35.68 43.28
N ARG A 184 14.16 -36.77 42.68
CA ARG A 184 14.84 -37.47 41.59
C ARG A 184 14.94 -36.49 40.42
N PRO A 185 16.06 -36.42 39.68
CA PRO A 185 16.20 -35.51 38.54
C PRO A 185 15.05 -35.64 37.52
N ASP A 186 14.47 -36.84 37.42
CA ASP A 186 13.32 -37.17 36.58
C ASP A 186 12.04 -36.37 36.95
N ASP A 187 11.86 -36.03 38.23
CA ASP A 187 10.68 -35.29 38.72
C ASP A 187 10.71 -33.82 38.27
N ILE A 188 11.91 -33.23 38.19
CA ILE A 188 12.11 -31.86 37.69
C ILE A 188 11.79 -31.79 36.19
N TRP A 189 12.24 -32.78 35.42
CA TRP A 189 11.97 -32.84 33.98
C TRP A 189 10.48 -33.00 33.68
N MET A 190 9.77 -33.84 34.44
CA MET A 190 8.33 -34.02 34.27
C MET A 190 7.53 -32.78 34.70
N SER A 191 7.97 -32.08 35.74
CA SER A 191 7.41 -30.80 36.17
C SER A 191 7.57 -29.71 35.09
N ILE A 192 8.75 -29.60 34.47
CA ILE A 192 8.98 -28.68 33.35
C ILE A 192 8.09 -29.03 32.15
N LEU A 193 8.02 -30.31 31.78
CA LEU A 193 7.26 -30.76 30.60
C LEU A 193 5.75 -30.52 30.77
N SER A 194 5.21 -30.72 31.97
CA SER A 194 3.80 -30.44 32.28
C SER A 194 3.44 -28.95 32.21
N SER A 195 4.42 -28.06 32.37
CA SER A 195 4.21 -26.61 32.33
C SER A 195 4.27 -26.03 30.90
N ILE A 196 4.86 -26.75 29.93
CA ILE A 196 4.94 -26.35 28.52
C ILE A 196 3.59 -25.96 27.90
N PRO A 197 2.51 -26.75 28.01
CA PRO A 197 1.22 -26.38 27.40
C PRO A 197 0.66 -25.09 27.99
N LEU A 198 0.86 -24.83 29.28
CA LEU A 198 0.43 -23.60 29.94
C LEU A 198 1.22 -22.40 29.43
N VAL A 199 2.55 -22.52 29.35
CA VAL A 199 3.41 -21.47 28.79
C VAL A 199 3.06 -21.19 27.33
N ALA A 200 2.83 -22.23 26.52
CA ALA A 200 2.40 -22.08 25.13
C ALA A 200 1.04 -21.40 25.01
N ALA A 201 0.08 -21.73 25.87
CA ALA A 201 -1.24 -21.10 25.91
C ALA A 201 -1.15 -19.61 26.31
N LEU A 202 -0.31 -19.27 27.30
CA LEU A 202 -0.06 -17.88 27.69
C LEU A 202 0.62 -17.07 26.58
N LEU A 203 1.61 -17.65 25.89
CA LEU A 203 2.25 -17.02 24.74
C LEU A 203 1.25 -16.80 23.59
N PHE A 204 0.41 -17.79 23.30
CA PHE A 204 -0.63 -17.66 22.28
C PHE A 204 -1.66 -16.59 22.66
N ALA A 205 -2.12 -16.57 23.92
CA ALA A 205 -3.04 -15.56 24.43
C ALA A 205 -2.42 -14.15 24.37
N LEU A 206 -1.14 -14.01 24.72
CA LEU A 206 -0.40 -12.74 24.61
C LEU A 206 -0.30 -12.29 23.15
N LEU A 207 0.05 -13.17 22.22
CA LEU A 207 0.13 -12.86 20.79
C LEU A 207 -1.24 -12.47 20.23
N LEU A 208 -2.30 -13.16 20.65
CA LEU A 208 -3.67 -12.83 20.28
C LEU A 208 -4.08 -11.46 20.83
N LEU A 209 -3.77 -11.18 22.11
CA LEU A 209 -4.03 -9.89 22.73
C LEU A 209 -3.29 -8.76 22.01
N VAL A 210 -2.00 -8.95 21.71
CA VAL A 210 -1.20 -7.98 20.94
C VAL A 210 -1.77 -7.80 19.53
N PHE A 211 -2.21 -8.88 18.88
CA PHE A 211 -2.87 -8.81 17.57
C PHE A 211 -4.18 -8.03 17.64
N LEU A 212 -5.02 -8.27 18.66
CA LEU A 212 -6.26 -7.53 18.84
C LEU A 212 -6.01 -6.05 19.17
N LEU A 213 -5.04 -5.75 20.04
CA LEU A 213 -4.66 -4.38 20.36
C LEU A 213 -4.11 -3.66 19.12
N THR A 214 -3.16 -4.24 18.40
CA THR A 214 -2.58 -3.63 17.20
C THR A 214 -3.60 -3.50 16.08
N SER A 215 -4.50 -4.46 15.91
CA SER A 215 -5.58 -4.40 14.93
C SER A 215 -6.64 -3.35 15.34
N TRP A 216 -7.01 -3.27 16.62
CA TRP A 216 -7.92 -2.25 17.14
C TRP A 216 -7.35 -0.83 17.02
N PHE A 217 -6.12 -0.63 17.48
CA PHE A 217 -5.44 0.66 17.39
C PHE A 217 -5.13 1.02 15.93
N GLY A 218 -4.62 0.10 15.12
CA GLY A 218 -4.31 0.33 13.71
C GLY A 218 -5.56 0.65 12.86
N LEU A 219 -6.70 -0.01 13.13
CA LEU A 219 -7.96 0.29 12.47
C LEU A 219 -8.62 1.57 13.00
N ASN A 220 -8.24 2.09 14.17
CA ASN A 220 -8.83 3.32 14.72
C ASN A 220 -7.96 4.57 14.59
N LEU A 221 -6.65 4.44 14.34
CA LEU A 221 -5.79 5.60 14.11
C LEU A 221 -6.25 6.43 12.89
N PRO A 222 -6.43 7.75 13.02
CA PRO A 222 -6.63 8.64 11.89
C PRO A 222 -5.33 8.70 11.06
N GLY A 223 -5.40 8.48 9.75
CA GLY A 223 -4.25 8.49 8.83
C GLY A 223 -3.81 7.11 8.30
N PHE A 224 -3.82 6.06 9.13
CA PHE A 224 -3.40 4.71 8.71
C PHE A 224 -4.19 4.17 7.51
N LYS A 225 -5.47 4.55 7.40
CA LYS A 225 -6.37 4.08 6.34
C LYS A 225 -6.03 4.64 4.97
N GLY A 226 -5.56 5.88 4.89
CA GLY A 226 -5.11 6.48 3.63
C GLY A 226 -3.92 5.69 3.08
N ILE A 227 -2.91 5.48 3.93
CA ILE A 227 -1.71 4.70 3.60
C ILE A 227 -2.07 3.26 3.22
N PHE A 228 -3.00 2.62 3.94
CA PHE A 228 -3.44 1.27 3.61
C PHE A 228 -4.19 1.22 2.27
N ALA A 229 -5.03 2.21 1.98
CA ALA A 229 -5.76 2.30 0.70
C ALA A 229 -4.77 2.43 -0.48
N GLU A 230 -3.76 3.30 -0.35
CA GLU A 230 -2.70 3.47 -1.35
C GLU A 230 -1.87 2.19 -1.51
N TYR A 231 -1.45 1.56 -0.40
CA TYR A 231 -0.72 0.31 -0.44
C TYR A 231 -1.53 -0.81 -1.13
N LYS A 232 -2.83 -0.91 -0.80
CA LYS A 232 -3.74 -1.88 -1.41
C LYS A 232 -3.87 -1.60 -2.91
N LEU A 233 -4.08 -0.35 -3.32
CA LEU A 233 -4.15 0.03 -4.73
C LEU A 233 -2.87 -0.35 -5.46
N ASN A 234 -1.70 0.02 -4.93
CA ASN A 234 -0.39 -0.33 -5.50
C ASN A 234 -0.22 -1.84 -5.69
N ARG A 235 -0.68 -2.66 -4.73
CA ARG A 235 -0.62 -4.12 -4.87
C ARG A 235 -1.56 -4.63 -5.96
N LEU A 236 -2.77 -4.08 -6.05
CA LEU A 236 -3.76 -4.48 -7.03
C LEU A 236 -3.36 -4.09 -8.45
N LEU A 237 -2.87 -2.86 -8.68
CA LEU A 237 -2.42 -2.42 -9.99
C LEU A 237 -1.28 -3.31 -10.51
N ARG A 238 -0.28 -3.61 -9.67
CA ARG A 238 0.83 -4.50 -10.05
C ARG A 238 0.41 -5.96 -10.33
N TRP A 239 -0.68 -6.42 -9.74
CA TRP A 239 -1.15 -7.81 -9.90
C TRP A 239 -2.14 -7.98 -11.05
N ARG A 240 -3.01 -6.99 -11.27
CA ARG A 240 -4.17 -7.09 -12.17
C ARG A 240 -4.02 -6.35 -13.49
N LEU A 241 -3.06 -5.43 -13.60
CA LEU A 241 -2.78 -4.77 -14.87
C LEU A 241 -1.72 -5.55 -15.67
N PRO A 242 -1.76 -5.46 -17.02
CA PRO A 242 -0.73 -6.05 -17.86
C PRO A 242 0.67 -5.51 -17.54
N ARG A 243 1.71 -6.33 -17.73
CA ARG A 243 3.11 -5.92 -17.52
C ARG A 243 3.60 -4.84 -18.49
N SER A 244 2.92 -4.64 -19.61
CA SER A 244 3.20 -3.56 -20.56
C SER A 244 2.81 -2.18 -20.03
N TYR A 245 1.97 -2.10 -18.99
CA TYR A 245 1.55 -0.84 -18.42
C TYR A 245 2.60 -0.36 -17.42
N LEU A 246 2.92 0.92 -17.45
CA LEU A 246 3.86 1.53 -16.52
C LEU A 246 3.09 2.16 -15.36
N HIS A 247 3.50 1.87 -14.14
CA HIS A 247 2.87 2.36 -12.92
C HIS A 247 3.85 3.20 -12.11
N PHE A 248 3.50 4.47 -11.92
CA PHE A 248 4.23 5.45 -11.12
C PHE A 248 3.44 5.77 -9.84
N ARG A 249 4.15 6.10 -8.77
CA ARG A 249 3.57 6.40 -7.45
C ARG A 249 4.19 7.62 -6.85
N LYS A 250 3.39 8.42 -6.14
CA LYS A 250 3.85 9.62 -5.42
C LYS A 250 4.74 10.49 -6.32
N LEU A 251 4.30 10.66 -7.57
CA LEU A 251 5.01 11.43 -8.57
C LEU A 251 4.87 12.91 -8.21
N LYS A 252 5.99 13.54 -7.89
CA LYS A 252 6.06 14.95 -7.55
C LYS A 252 6.22 15.74 -8.83
N LEU A 253 5.29 16.64 -9.11
CA LEU A 253 5.29 17.47 -10.31
C LEU A 253 5.19 18.93 -9.93
N LEU A 254 5.80 19.80 -10.72
CA LEU A 254 5.58 21.24 -10.66
C LEU A 254 4.47 21.60 -11.64
N THR A 255 3.53 22.41 -11.19
CA THR A 255 2.56 23.05 -12.08
C THR A 255 3.20 24.22 -12.82
N GLU A 256 2.52 24.76 -13.84
CA GLU A 256 2.89 26.03 -14.49
C GLU A 256 3.18 27.21 -13.53
N LYS A 257 2.64 27.17 -12.31
CA LYS A 257 2.83 28.22 -11.29
C LYS A 257 3.93 27.87 -10.27
N ASP A 258 4.79 26.91 -10.58
CA ASP A 258 5.81 26.37 -9.67
C ASP A 258 5.26 25.81 -8.34
N GLU A 259 3.98 25.44 -8.30
CA GLU A 259 3.38 24.74 -7.15
C GLU A 259 3.73 23.25 -7.23
N LEU A 260 4.33 22.71 -6.17
CA LEU A 260 4.61 21.29 -6.03
C LEU A 260 3.33 20.51 -5.71
N ILE A 261 2.95 19.63 -6.62
CA ILE A 261 1.84 18.69 -6.43
C ILE A 261 2.35 17.25 -6.35
N VAL A 262 1.56 16.38 -5.74
CA VAL A 262 1.89 14.95 -5.63
C VAL A 262 0.75 14.13 -6.21
N VAL A 263 1.03 13.44 -7.31
CA VAL A 263 0.13 12.47 -7.91
C VAL A 263 0.27 11.14 -7.17
N ASP A 264 -0.79 10.67 -6.53
CA ASP A 264 -0.74 9.44 -5.72
C ASP A 264 -0.33 8.24 -6.57
N HIS A 265 -1.04 8.01 -7.67
CA HIS A 265 -0.81 6.93 -8.61
C HIS A 265 -1.02 7.41 -10.04
N LEU A 266 -0.14 7.01 -10.95
CA LEU A 266 -0.29 7.24 -12.38
C LEU A 266 -0.04 5.94 -13.13
N VAL A 267 -0.94 5.58 -14.05
CA VAL A 267 -0.77 4.42 -14.93
C VAL A 267 -0.69 4.91 -16.37
N LEU A 268 0.40 4.58 -17.05
CA LEU A 268 0.56 4.80 -18.48
C LEU A 268 0.32 3.47 -19.22
N SER A 269 -0.59 3.50 -20.20
CA SER A 269 -0.95 2.37 -21.06
C SER A 269 -1.07 2.83 -22.51
N PRO A 270 -1.08 1.92 -23.50
CA PRO A 270 -1.38 2.28 -24.90
C PRO A 270 -2.78 2.91 -25.10
N PHE A 271 -3.67 2.70 -24.13
CA PHE A 271 -5.05 3.18 -24.13
C PHE A 271 -5.25 4.49 -23.37
N GLY A 272 -4.16 5.10 -22.88
CA GLY A 272 -4.20 6.39 -22.20
C GLY A 272 -3.42 6.43 -20.89
N VAL A 273 -3.47 7.60 -20.26
CA VAL A 273 -2.82 7.97 -19.01
C VAL A 273 -3.88 8.14 -17.93
N PHE A 274 -3.83 7.31 -16.90
CA PHE A 274 -4.78 7.31 -15.79
C PHE A 274 -4.15 7.96 -14.56
N VAL A 275 -4.68 9.11 -14.16
CA VAL A 275 -4.25 9.87 -12.98
C VAL A 275 -5.20 9.56 -11.84
N ILE A 276 -4.71 8.80 -10.86
CA ILE A 276 -5.54 8.18 -9.83
C ILE A 276 -5.28 8.85 -8.47
N ALA A 277 -6.29 9.50 -7.91
CA ALA A 277 -6.29 10.01 -6.55
C ALA A 277 -6.90 8.99 -5.57
N VAL A 278 -6.28 8.79 -4.41
CA VAL A 278 -6.74 7.81 -3.42
C VAL A 278 -7.42 8.50 -2.24
N ARG A 279 -8.64 8.06 -1.92
CA ARG A 279 -9.47 8.63 -0.84
C ARG A 279 -9.74 7.61 0.25
N GLY A 280 -9.22 7.89 1.44
CA GLY A 280 -9.26 7.01 2.62
C GLY A 280 -10.30 7.40 3.67
N GLU A 281 -11.16 8.38 3.38
CA GLU A 281 -12.13 8.89 4.33
C GLU A 281 -13.19 7.85 4.69
N ARG A 282 -13.55 7.80 5.99
CA ARG A 282 -14.65 6.97 6.48
C ARG A 282 -15.97 7.71 6.47
N GLY A 283 -17.04 6.94 6.31
CA GLY A 283 -18.41 7.40 6.47
C GLY A 283 -19.18 7.41 5.17
N ARG A 284 -20.41 7.90 5.24
CA ARG A 284 -21.28 8.08 4.08
C ARG A 284 -20.87 9.34 3.34
N ILE A 285 -20.71 9.24 2.03
CA ILE A 285 -20.30 10.32 1.14
C ILE A 285 -21.47 10.63 0.22
N TYR A 286 -21.84 11.90 0.20
CA TYR A 286 -22.92 12.46 -0.60
C TYR A 286 -22.34 13.56 -1.47
N GLY A 287 -22.61 13.51 -2.76
CA GLY A 287 -22.24 14.57 -3.69
C GLY A 287 -22.46 14.19 -5.14
N SER A 288 -22.22 15.13 -6.03
CA SER A 288 -22.34 14.95 -7.47
C SER A 288 -21.13 15.54 -8.21
N GLU A 289 -21.00 15.23 -9.50
CA GLU A 289 -19.89 15.74 -10.33
C GLU A 289 -19.84 17.27 -10.39
N THR A 290 -21.01 17.92 -10.41
CA THR A 290 -21.14 19.37 -10.62
C THR A 290 -20.99 20.19 -9.33
N GLU A 291 -21.10 19.55 -8.17
CA GLU A 291 -21.00 20.22 -6.88
C GLU A 291 -19.54 20.56 -6.54
N ALA A 292 -19.30 21.80 -6.08
CA ALA A 292 -17.97 22.22 -5.63
C ALA A 292 -17.51 21.50 -4.35
N ASN A 293 -18.46 21.20 -3.47
CA ASN A 293 -18.22 20.53 -2.19
C ASN A 293 -19.18 19.38 -2.02
N TRP A 294 -18.65 18.23 -1.60
CA TRP A 294 -19.43 17.08 -1.18
C TRP A 294 -19.61 17.10 0.34
N ARG A 295 -20.55 16.30 0.83
CA ARG A 295 -20.81 16.13 2.26
C ARG A 295 -20.41 14.72 2.70
N ARG A 296 -19.70 14.64 3.81
CA ARG A 296 -19.39 13.38 4.49
C ARG A 296 -20.08 13.32 5.84
N GLU A 297 -20.76 12.23 6.10
CA GLU A 297 -21.35 11.92 7.40
C GLU A 297 -20.58 10.77 8.07
N TYR A 298 -20.05 11.03 9.26
CA TYR A 298 -19.32 10.02 10.04
C TYR A 298 -19.52 10.25 11.54
N LEU A 299 -19.96 9.21 12.25
CA LEU A 299 -20.24 9.26 13.70
C LEU A 299 -21.20 10.41 14.09
N GLY A 300 -22.28 10.59 13.33
CA GLY A 300 -23.28 11.63 13.55
C GLY A 300 -22.82 13.06 13.21
N ARG A 301 -21.58 13.24 12.72
CA ARG A 301 -21.05 14.54 12.32
C ARG A 301 -21.04 14.66 10.81
N ASN A 302 -21.55 15.79 10.31
CA ASN A 302 -21.45 16.18 8.91
C ASN A 302 -20.24 17.10 8.70
N LYS A 303 -19.44 16.83 7.67
CA LYS A 303 -18.31 17.68 7.26
C LYS A 303 -18.35 17.87 5.74
N LEU A 304 -18.19 19.10 5.30
CA LEU A 304 -17.98 19.41 3.88
C LEU A 304 -16.56 19.02 3.47
N LEU A 305 -16.45 18.40 2.30
CA LEU A 305 -15.18 18.04 1.67
C LEU A 305 -15.16 18.64 0.25
N MET A 306 -14.05 19.23 -0.15
CA MET A 306 -13.92 19.74 -1.53
C MET A 306 -14.00 18.58 -2.53
N ASN A 307 -14.81 18.72 -3.58
CA ASN A 307 -15.07 17.65 -4.55
C ASN A 307 -13.75 16.98 -5.03
N PRO A 308 -13.56 15.68 -4.79
CA PRO A 308 -12.33 14.96 -5.15
C PRO A 308 -11.99 15.01 -6.64
N LEU A 309 -12.99 15.12 -7.52
CA LEU A 309 -12.77 15.31 -8.96
C LEU A 309 -12.05 16.62 -9.24
N HIS A 310 -12.49 17.71 -8.61
CA HIS A 310 -11.86 19.02 -8.74
C HIS A 310 -10.46 19.03 -8.14
N GLN A 311 -10.22 18.27 -7.06
CA GLN A 311 -8.87 18.13 -6.51
C GLN A 311 -7.95 17.41 -7.49
N ASN A 312 -8.43 16.32 -8.08
CA ASN A 312 -7.64 15.53 -9.03
C ASN A 312 -7.45 16.25 -10.37
N PHE A 313 -8.30 17.24 -10.70
CA PHE A 313 -8.12 18.08 -11.88
C PHE A 313 -6.75 18.78 -11.91
N LYS A 314 -6.27 19.26 -10.75
CA LYS A 314 -4.91 19.85 -10.66
C LYS A 314 -3.82 18.84 -11.00
N ASN A 315 -3.98 17.60 -10.55
CA ASN A 315 -3.04 16.52 -10.86
C ASN A 315 -3.05 16.19 -12.36
N THR A 316 -4.23 16.12 -12.97
CA THR A 316 -4.34 15.87 -14.42
C THR A 316 -3.74 17.00 -15.23
N GLU A 317 -3.96 18.27 -14.87
CA GLU A 317 -3.38 19.40 -15.61
C GLU A 317 -1.85 19.42 -15.52
N ALA A 318 -1.26 19.13 -14.37
CA ALA A 318 0.20 19.03 -14.26
C ALA A 318 0.77 17.86 -15.07
N VAL A 319 0.09 16.71 -15.11
CA VAL A 319 0.49 15.57 -15.95
C VAL A 319 0.38 15.94 -17.44
N LYS A 320 -0.71 16.60 -17.84
CA LYS A 320 -0.92 17.10 -19.20
C LYS A 320 0.19 18.07 -19.63
N GLN A 321 0.61 18.97 -18.73
CA GLN A 321 1.74 19.89 -18.94
C GLN A 321 3.06 19.13 -19.12
N LEU A 322 3.39 18.22 -18.19
CA LEU A 322 4.60 17.41 -18.26
C LEU A 322 4.69 16.63 -19.59
N LEU A 323 3.58 15.98 -19.97
CA LEU A 323 3.51 15.15 -21.17
C LEU A 323 3.29 15.95 -22.46
N ARG A 324 3.06 17.28 -22.36
CA ARG A 324 2.75 18.16 -23.49
C ARG A 324 1.60 17.60 -24.34
N ILE A 325 0.55 17.10 -23.67
CA ILE A 325 -0.67 16.63 -24.34
C ILE A 325 -1.44 17.86 -24.84
N LEU A 326 -1.82 17.84 -26.11
CA LEU A 326 -2.57 18.93 -26.73
C LEU A 326 -4.02 18.93 -26.23
N ALA A 327 -4.66 20.10 -26.18
CA ALA A 327 -5.97 20.25 -25.56
C ALA A 327 -7.07 19.39 -26.22
N TYR A 328 -6.98 19.17 -27.54
CA TYR A 328 -7.95 18.36 -28.28
C TYR A 328 -7.78 16.84 -28.03
N ASP A 329 -6.57 16.38 -27.72
CA ASP A 329 -6.26 14.99 -27.42
C ASP A 329 -6.53 14.62 -25.95
N ALA A 330 -6.59 15.62 -25.07
CA ALA A 330 -6.61 15.41 -23.63
C ALA A 330 -7.83 14.61 -23.15
N SER A 331 -9.00 14.80 -23.75
CA SER A 331 -10.22 14.07 -23.36
C SER A 331 -10.15 12.57 -23.66
N GLU A 332 -9.37 12.17 -24.65
CA GLU A 332 -9.23 10.77 -25.07
C GLU A 332 -8.03 10.09 -24.40
N GLN A 333 -6.94 10.84 -24.18
CA GLN A 333 -5.70 10.27 -23.67
C GLN A 333 -5.56 10.38 -22.15
N LEU A 334 -6.25 11.30 -21.48
CA LEU A 334 -6.06 11.58 -20.06
C LEU A 334 -7.34 11.30 -19.26
N HIS A 335 -7.23 10.40 -18.29
CA HIS A 335 -8.38 9.96 -17.49
C HIS A 335 -8.15 10.26 -16.00
N SER A 336 -9.00 11.11 -15.44
CA SER A 336 -9.05 11.38 -13.99
C SER A 336 -9.81 10.27 -13.29
N VAL A 337 -9.18 9.59 -12.32
CA VAL A 337 -9.79 8.51 -11.53
C VAL A 337 -9.73 8.84 -10.05
N VAL A 338 -10.85 8.70 -9.35
CA VAL A 338 -10.90 8.84 -7.89
C VAL A 338 -11.22 7.49 -7.27
N ALA A 339 -10.29 6.99 -6.44
CA ALA A 339 -10.35 5.66 -5.84
C ALA A 339 -10.62 5.73 -4.34
N PHE A 340 -11.86 5.43 -3.95
CA PHE A 340 -12.26 5.37 -2.54
C PHE A 340 -11.92 4.03 -1.89
N SER A 341 -11.50 4.07 -0.64
CA SER A 341 -11.44 2.88 0.20
C SER A 341 -12.86 2.38 0.56
N ARG A 342 -13.02 1.07 0.79
CA ARG A 342 -14.32 0.45 1.15
C ARG A 342 -14.90 0.89 2.50
N VAL A 343 -14.18 1.73 3.25
CA VAL A 343 -14.70 2.34 4.48
C VAL A 343 -15.45 3.66 4.21
N ALA A 344 -15.36 4.18 2.99
CA ALA A 344 -16.29 5.16 2.45
C ALA A 344 -17.51 4.42 1.87
N GLN A 345 -18.71 4.95 2.12
CA GLN A 345 -19.94 4.48 1.51
C GLN A 345 -20.45 5.61 0.61
N ILE A 346 -20.27 5.46 -0.69
CA ILE A 346 -20.78 6.43 -1.67
C ILE A 346 -22.27 6.17 -1.83
N GLU A 347 -23.10 7.10 -1.37
CA GLU A 347 -24.56 6.97 -1.39
C GLU A 347 -25.19 7.59 -2.65
N SER A 348 -24.48 8.51 -3.30
CA SER A 348 -24.92 9.16 -4.53
C SER A 348 -24.53 8.34 -5.76
N ALA A 349 -25.33 8.47 -6.84
CA ALA A 349 -24.93 7.95 -8.14
C ALA A 349 -23.66 8.67 -8.61
N MET A 350 -22.66 7.91 -9.05
CA MET A 350 -21.37 8.44 -9.46
C MET A 350 -20.97 7.91 -10.84
N PRO A 351 -20.20 8.68 -11.62
CA PRO A 351 -19.65 8.22 -12.88
C PRO A 351 -18.65 7.08 -12.69
N ALA A 352 -18.37 6.34 -13.76
CA ALA A 352 -17.51 5.16 -13.72
C ALA A 352 -16.07 5.45 -13.23
N ASN A 353 -15.57 6.67 -13.41
CA ASN A 353 -14.23 7.10 -12.99
C ASN A 353 -14.13 7.42 -11.49
N ILE A 354 -15.24 7.45 -10.76
CA ILE A 354 -15.28 7.45 -9.30
C ILE A 354 -15.62 6.05 -8.83
N THR A 355 -14.64 5.36 -8.28
CA THR A 355 -14.77 3.93 -7.96
C THR A 355 -14.07 3.57 -6.66
N TYR A 356 -14.12 2.30 -6.29
CA TYR A 356 -13.40 1.78 -5.13
C TYR A 356 -11.99 1.30 -5.52
N VAL A 357 -11.05 1.37 -4.58
CA VAL A 357 -9.65 0.90 -4.75
C VAL A 357 -9.55 -0.50 -5.37
N ASP A 358 -10.46 -1.41 -5.01
CA ASP A 358 -10.49 -2.79 -5.53
C ASP A 358 -11.07 -2.93 -6.94
N GLN A 359 -11.69 -1.88 -7.48
CA GLN A 359 -12.32 -1.83 -8.80
C GLN A 359 -11.52 -1.00 -9.81
N VAL A 360 -10.53 -0.20 -9.38
CA VAL A 360 -9.70 0.63 -10.27
C VAL A 360 -9.08 -0.16 -11.43
N SER A 361 -8.52 -1.34 -11.15
CA SER A 361 -7.94 -2.19 -12.21
C SER A 361 -8.99 -2.63 -13.23
N THR A 362 -10.22 -2.89 -12.77
CA THR A 362 -11.33 -3.27 -13.65
C THR A 362 -11.74 -2.11 -14.53
N TYR A 363 -11.83 -0.90 -13.97
CA TYR A 363 -12.10 0.33 -14.73
C TYR A 363 -11.04 0.57 -15.81
N ILE A 364 -9.76 0.52 -15.46
CA ILE A 364 -8.65 0.71 -16.42
C ILE A 364 -8.69 -0.33 -17.54
N ASN A 365 -9.02 -1.59 -17.23
CA ASN A 365 -9.09 -2.66 -18.22
C ASN A 365 -10.32 -2.58 -19.16
N GLN A 366 -11.25 -1.64 -18.95
CA GLN A 366 -12.36 -1.40 -19.89
C GLN A 366 -11.88 -0.67 -21.16
N PHE A 367 -10.76 0.05 -21.08
CA PHE A 367 -10.17 0.77 -22.19
C PHE A 367 -9.40 -0.20 -23.09
N THR A 368 -9.88 -0.38 -24.32
CA THR A 368 -9.36 -1.38 -25.27
C THR A 368 -9.01 -0.80 -26.63
N GLN A 369 -9.37 0.46 -26.91
CA GLN A 369 -9.02 1.15 -28.15
C GLN A 369 -7.72 1.95 -27.95
N PRO A 370 -6.63 1.61 -28.67
CA PRO A 370 -5.38 2.34 -28.54
C PRO A 370 -5.55 3.81 -28.94
N CYS A 371 -5.12 4.73 -28.08
CA CYS A 371 -5.14 6.17 -28.34
C CYS A 371 -3.75 6.81 -28.39
N LEU A 372 -2.70 6.05 -28.04
CA LEU A 372 -1.31 6.49 -28.11
C LEU A 372 -0.55 5.71 -29.19
N THR A 373 0.24 6.42 -29.99
CA THR A 373 1.23 5.79 -30.86
C THR A 373 2.41 5.25 -30.04
N ASP A 374 3.16 4.29 -30.58
CA ASP A 374 4.36 3.76 -29.92
C ASP A 374 5.38 4.86 -29.60
N GLU A 375 5.53 5.85 -30.49
CA GLU A 375 6.39 7.00 -30.28
C GLU A 375 5.91 7.86 -29.10
N GLN A 376 4.60 8.18 -29.05
CA GLN A 376 4.01 8.94 -27.95
C GLN A 376 4.15 8.19 -26.63
N PHE A 377 3.85 6.89 -26.61
CA PHE A 377 3.98 6.05 -25.43
C PHE A 377 5.41 6.03 -24.89
N ASN A 378 6.40 5.79 -25.77
CA ASN A 378 7.81 5.76 -25.38
C ASN A 378 8.29 7.13 -24.87
N ARG A 379 7.86 8.22 -25.52
CA ARG A 379 8.15 9.59 -25.06
C ARG A 379 7.57 9.84 -23.66
N TYR A 380 6.31 9.47 -23.43
CA TYR A 380 5.66 9.63 -22.12
C TYR A 380 6.32 8.79 -21.05
N ALA A 381 6.69 7.54 -21.38
CA ALA A 381 7.43 6.67 -20.48
C ALA A 381 8.76 7.29 -20.05
N ALA A 382 9.52 7.88 -20.98
CA ALA A 382 10.79 8.54 -20.68
C ALA A 382 10.60 9.76 -19.76
N LEU A 383 9.64 10.64 -20.08
CA LEU A 383 9.35 11.84 -19.27
C LEU A 383 8.91 11.50 -17.85
N LEU A 384 8.02 10.51 -17.69
CA LEU A 384 7.54 10.08 -16.38
C LEU A 384 8.64 9.38 -15.58
N THR A 385 9.50 8.59 -16.24
CA THR A 385 10.63 7.95 -15.58
C THR A 385 11.62 8.99 -15.07
N GLN A 386 11.95 10.00 -15.88
CA GLN A 386 12.79 11.11 -15.46
C GLN A 386 12.19 11.84 -14.25
N ALA A 387 10.93 12.28 -14.34
CA ALA A 387 10.24 12.97 -13.25
C ALA A 387 10.14 12.12 -11.97
N SER A 388 10.06 10.79 -12.10
CA SER A 388 10.06 9.89 -10.93
C SER A 388 11.42 9.71 -10.27
N SER A 389 12.51 10.05 -10.95
CA SER A 389 13.89 9.85 -10.49
C SER A 389 14.53 11.08 -9.86
N GLU A 390 13.98 12.26 -10.10
CA GLU A 390 14.52 13.55 -9.63
C GLU A 390 14.27 13.81 -8.13
N HIS A 391 13.56 12.91 -7.43
CA HIS A 391 13.14 13.05 -6.02
C HIS A 391 13.09 11.72 -5.29
#